data_AF-A0A3B5KZU5-F1
#
_entry.id   AF-A0A3B5KZU5-F1
#
_cell.length_a   1.000
_cell.length_b   1.000
_cell.length_c   1.000
_cell.angle_alpha   90.00
_cell.angle_beta   90.00
_cell.angle_gamma   90.00
#
_symmetry.space_group_name_H-M   'P 1'
#
loop_
_entity.id
_entity.type
_entity.pdbx_description
1 polymer ?
#
loop_
_entity_poly.entity_id
_entity_poly.type
_entity_poly.pdbx_seq_one_letter_code
_entity_poly.pdbx_strand_id
1 'polypeptide(L)'
;MQLFGKMSLLLLGLSVSLCVSAEQTKVVEFNVKPGGVVHTFSERISEYECIFTYASQGGTNEQWLMSVGLSEDDQMFSCSVWRPQGKSYLFFTQFKAELKGAKIEYANAFTPAVIHSPFLIPVTQRDGKFSAQLSKLTVIGRTRHDEL
;
A
#
# COMPACT_ATOMS: atom_id res chain seq x y z
N MET A 1 57.82 -1.59 -50.93
CA MET A 1 56.47 -2.22 -50.87
C MET A 1 56.17 -2.52 -49.41
N GLN A 2 55.12 -1.88 -48.89
CA GLN A 2 54.67 -2.01 -47.51
C GLN A 2 53.89 -3.33 -47.35
N LEU A 3 54.13 -4.08 -46.28
CA LEU A 3 53.20 -5.14 -45.84
C LEU A 3 52.76 -4.83 -44.41
N PHE A 4 51.53 -4.36 -44.29
CA PHE A 4 50.82 -4.06 -43.06
C PHE A 4 50.54 -5.35 -42.27
N GLY A 5 51.07 -5.43 -41.05
CA GLY A 5 50.70 -6.44 -40.06
C GLY A 5 49.29 -6.17 -39.54
N LYS A 6 48.37 -7.12 -39.75
CA LYS A 6 46.99 -7.09 -39.26
C LYS A 6 46.96 -7.14 -37.72
N MET A 7 46.68 -6.00 -37.09
CA MET A 7 46.34 -5.93 -35.67
C MET A 7 44.88 -6.36 -35.49
N SER A 8 44.67 -7.61 -35.07
CA SER A 8 43.34 -8.13 -34.76
C SER A 8 42.86 -7.56 -33.42
N LEU A 9 41.99 -6.56 -33.48
CA LEU A 9 41.38 -5.91 -32.32
C LEU A 9 40.26 -6.81 -31.78
N LEU A 10 40.49 -7.52 -30.67
CA LEU A 10 39.43 -8.22 -29.94
C LEU A 10 38.55 -7.19 -29.21
N LEU A 11 37.33 -6.96 -29.71
CA LEU A 11 36.29 -6.28 -28.94
C LEU A 11 35.73 -7.22 -27.88
N LEU A 12 36.12 -7.03 -26.61
CA LEU A 12 35.35 -7.55 -25.48
C LEU A 12 34.04 -6.74 -25.39
N GLY A 13 32.94 -7.33 -25.84
CA GLY A 13 31.60 -6.79 -25.65
C GLY A 13 31.24 -6.80 -24.17
N LEU A 14 31.21 -5.64 -23.53
CA LEU A 14 30.72 -5.46 -22.17
C LEU A 14 29.19 -5.54 -22.22
N SER A 15 28.62 -6.70 -21.90
CA SER A 15 27.17 -6.87 -21.78
C SER A 15 26.69 -6.17 -20.51
N VAL A 16 26.29 -4.90 -20.66
CA VAL A 16 25.61 -4.13 -19.61
C VAL A 16 24.21 -4.74 -19.43
N SER A 17 24.06 -5.57 -18.41
CA SER A 17 22.75 -6.06 -17.99
C SER A 17 21.98 -4.89 -17.38
N LEU A 18 20.92 -4.44 -18.06
CA LEU A 18 19.97 -3.48 -17.53
C LEU A 18 19.17 -4.17 -16.43
N CYS A 19 19.58 -4.02 -15.17
CA CYS A 19 18.69 -4.32 -14.04
C CYS A 19 17.52 -3.34 -14.07
N VAL A 20 16.39 -3.78 -14.63
CA VAL A 20 15.11 -3.12 -14.39
C VAL A 20 14.74 -3.44 -12.95
N SER A 21 15.03 -2.52 -12.02
CA SER A 21 14.49 -2.62 -10.67
C SER A 21 12.98 -2.39 -10.77
N ALA A 22 12.18 -3.43 -10.56
CA ALA A 22 10.75 -3.27 -10.36
C ALA A 22 10.53 -2.33 -9.16
N GLU A 23 9.59 -1.38 -9.30
CA GLU A 23 9.18 -0.52 -8.20
C GLU A 23 8.49 -1.40 -7.14
N GLN A 24 9.14 -1.61 -5.98
CA GLN A 24 8.61 -2.46 -4.91
C GLN A 24 7.63 -1.75 -3.98
N THR A 25 7.51 -0.42 -4.07
CA THR A 25 6.59 0.35 -3.22
C THR A 25 6.14 1.61 -3.93
N LYS A 26 4.84 1.90 -3.85
CA LYS A 26 4.20 3.11 -4.38
C LYS A 26 3.48 3.85 -3.26
N VAL A 27 3.66 5.16 -3.18
CA VAL A 27 2.96 6.05 -2.24
C VAL A 27 2.16 7.09 -3.02
N VAL A 28 0.88 7.25 -2.68
CA VAL A 28 -0.02 8.19 -3.34
C VAL A 28 -0.80 9.04 -2.33
N GLU A 29 -1.13 10.26 -2.74
CA GLU A 29 -1.94 11.18 -1.94
C GLU A 29 -3.41 11.16 -2.38
N PHE A 30 -4.33 11.26 -1.43
CA PHE A 30 -5.76 11.41 -1.71
C PHE A 30 -6.45 12.22 -0.62
N ASN A 31 -7.61 12.78 -0.94
CA ASN A 31 -8.43 13.50 0.04
C ASN A 31 -9.55 12.61 0.58
N VAL A 32 -9.57 12.42 1.90
CA VAL A 32 -10.71 11.90 2.63
C VAL A 32 -11.76 12.99 2.73
N LYS A 33 -12.97 12.70 2.23
CA LYS A 33 -14.08 13.64 2.15
C LYS A 33 -15.11 13.34 3.25
N PRO A 34 -15.52 14.33 4.07
CA PRO A 34 -16.62 14.16 5.00
C PRO A 34 -17.98 14.23 4.28
N GLY A 35 -19.06 13.97 5.03
CA GLY A 35 -20.44 14.15 4.59
C GLY A 35 -21.31 12.91 4.79
N GLY A 36 -20.80 11.87 5.43
CA GLY A 36 -21.52 10.61 5.69
C GLY A 36 -21.73 9.72 4.47
N VAL A 37 -21.22 10.14 3.30
CA VAL A 37 -21.30 9.37 2.05
C VAL A 37 -20.14 8.38 2.00
N VAL A 38 -20.41 7.19 1.46
CA VAL A 38 -19.40 6.15 1.27
C VAL A 38 -18.51 6.49 0.09
N HIS A 39 -17.20 6.51 0.32
CA HIS A 39 -16.17 6.71 -0.69
C HIS A 39 -15.21 5.53 -0.72
N THR A 40 -14.63 5.29 -1.89
CA THR A 40 -13.63 4.25 -2.10
C THR A 40 -12.42 4.86 -2.81
N PHE A 41 -11.23 4.53 -2.32
CA PHE A 41 -9.95 4.84 -2.95
C PHE A 41 -9.14 3.55 -3.04
N SER A 42 -8.43 3.34 -4.14
CA SER A 42 -7.66 2.12 -4.36
C SER A 42 -6.34 2.41 -5.03
N GLU A 43 -5.31 1.64 -4.68
CA GLU A 43 -4.01 1.71 -5.31
C GLU A 43 -3.48 0.31 -5.59
N ARG A 44 -2.71 0.16 -6.67
CA ARG A 44 -2.22 -1.13 -7.17
C ARG A 44 -0.71 -1.12 -7.32
N ILE A 45 -0.10 -2.27 -7.02
CA ILE A 45 1.28 -2.58 -7.37
C ILE A 45 1.34 -3.99 -7.94
N SER A 46 1.91 -4.13 -9.15
CA SER A 46 1.81 -5.37 -9.93
C SER A 46 0.36 -5.88 -10.06
N GLU A 47 0.07 -7.12 -9.69
CA GLU A 47 -1.26 -7.73 -9.67
C GLU A 47 -2.05 -7.50 -8.36
N TYR A 48 -1.44 -6.88 -7.36
CA TYR A 48 -2.02 -6.69 -6.02
C TYR A 48 -2.65 -5.32 -5.87
N GLU A 49 -3.85 -5.27 -5.31
CA GLU A 49 -4.62 -4.03 -5.16
C GLU A 49 -5.09 -3.87 -3.73
N CYS A 50 -4.88 -2.70 -3.16
CA CYS A 50 -5.45 -2.31 -1.88
C CYS A 50 -6.63 -1.37 -2.11
N ILE A 51 -7.76 -1.65 -1.45
CA ILE A 51 -8.99 -0.87 -1.55
C ILE A 51 -9.36 -0.37 -0.17
N PHE A 52 -9.42 0.94 -0.01
CA PHE A 52 -9.88 1.60 1.20
C PHE A 52 -11.26 2.22 0.96
N THR A 53 -12.26 1.70 1.67
CA THR A 53 -13.63 2.21 1.65
C THR A 53 -13.93 2.86 3.00
N TYR A 54 -14.52 4.04 3.00
CA TYR A 54 -14.82 4.78 4.23
C TYR A 54 -16.08 5.63 4.10
N ALA A 55 -16.66 5.99 5.23
CA ALA A 55 -17.55 7.14 5.36
C ALA A 55 -17.20 7.90 6.64
N SER A 56 -17.24 9.23 6.56
CA SER A 56 -16.85 10.09 7.68
C SER A 56 -17.70 11.36 7.76
N GLN A 57 -17.74 11.94 8.95
CA GLN A 57 -18.34 13.23 9.26
C GLN A 57 -17.24 14.22 9.64
N GLY A 58 -17.44 15.50 9.34
CA GLY A 58 -16.47 16.56 9.63
C GLY A 58 -16.73 17.83 8.83
N GLY A 59 -15.93 18.86 9.08
CA GLY A 59 -16.11 20.19 8.46
C GLY A 59 -15.33 20.40 7.16
N THR A 60 -14.22 19.70 6.97
CA THR A 60 -13.31 19.91 5.83
C THR A 60 -12.73 18.59 5.31
N ASN A 61 -12.27 18.62 4.06
CA ASN A 61 -11.50 17.51 3.50
C ASN A 61 -10.16 17.37 4.21
N GLU A 62 -9.66 16.15 4.24
CA GLU A 62 -8.38 15.82 4.82
C GLU A 62 -7.49 15.12 3.80
N GLN A 63 -6.26 15.61 3.55
CA GLN A 63 -5.23 14.89 2.81
C GLN A 63 -4.70 13.69 3.59
N TRP A 64 -4.62 12.55 2.92
CA TRP A 64 -4.15 11.27 3.42
C TRP A 64 -3.20 10.65 2.41
N LEU A 65 -2.42 9.67 2.86
CA LEU A 65 -1.52 8.88 2.03
C LEU A 65 -1.96 7.43 2.04
N MET A 66 -1.77 6.75 0.91
CA MET A 66 -1.81 5.31 0.79
C MET A 66 -0.47 4.81 0.26
N SER A 67 0.11 3.80 0.89
CA SER A 67 1.28 3.07 0.41
C SER A 67 0.89 1.63 0.14
N VAL A 68 1.32 1.12 -1.00
CA VAL A 68 1.24 -0.28 -1.39
C VAL A 68 2.63 -0.77 -1.73
N GLY A 69 3.01 -1.96 -1.28
CA GLY A 69 4.34 -2.50 -1.53
C GLY A 69 4.42 -4.01 -1.41
N LEU A 70 5.41 -4.58 -2.08
CA LEU A 70 5.80 -5.98 -1.97
C LEU A 70 7.07 -6.11 -1.13
N SER A 71 7.22 -7.24 -0.44
CA SER A 71 8.50 -7.62 0.17
C SER A 71 9.52 -7.97 -0.91
N GLU A 72 10.81 -7.99 -0.56
CA GLU A 72 11.89 -8.29 -1.51
C GLU A 72 11.77 -9.68 -2.17
N ASP A 73 11.10 -10.62 -1.50
CA ASP A 73 10.82 -11.97 -1.97
C ASP A 73 9.42 -12.13 -2.60
N ASP A 74 8.70 -11.01 -2.78
CA ASP A 74 7.33 -10.93 -3.29
C ASP A 74 6.30 -11.81 -2.55
N GLN A 75 6.64 -12.31 -1.35
CA GLN A 75 5.75 -13.18 -0.55
C GLN A 75 4.70 -12.40 0.25
N MET A 76 4.92 -11.10 0.47
CA MET A 76 4.08 -10.27 1.33
C MET A 76 3.67 -9.00 0.60
N PHE A 77 2.37 -8.74 0.57
CA PHE A 77 1.77 -7.50 0.10
C PHE A 77 1.37 -6.64 1.31
N SER A 78 1.92 -5.43 1.38
CA SER A 78 1.65 -4.45 2.43
C SER A 78 0.82 -3.30 1.90
N CYS A 79 -0.23 -2.94 2.62
CA CYS A 79 -1.00 -1.72 2.40
C CYS A 79 -1.07 -0.90 3.68
N SER A 80 -0.76 0.40 3.58
CA SER A 80 -0.92 1.34 4.68
C SER A 80 -1.67 2.58 4.22
N VAL A 81 -2.67 3.01 5.00
CA VAL A 81 -3.43 4.23 4.78
C VAL A 81 -3.28 5.09 6.02
N TRP A 82 -2.77 6.32 5.90
CA TRP A 82 -2.53 7.15 7.07
C TRP A 82 -2.66 8.65 6.79
N ARG A 83 -2.92 9.37 7.88
CA ARG A 83 -2.86 10.82 7.92
C ARG A 83 -1.41 11.25 8.21
N PRO A 84 -0.72 12.01 7.35
CA PRO A 84 0.67 12.44 7.58
C PRO A 84 0.86 13.22 8.88
N GLN A 85 -0.15 14.01 9.26
CA GLN A 85 -0.17 14.78 10.51
C GLN A 85 -0.48 13.94 11.75
N GLY A 86 -0.68 12.63 11.61
CA GLY A 86 -0.85 11.66 12.70
C GLY A 86 -2.19 11.70 13.44
N LYS A 87 -2.97 12.79 13.36
CA LYS A 87 -4.33 12.87 13.91
C LYS A 87 -5.31 13.30 12.82
N SER A 88 -6.42 12.59 12.72
CA SER A 88 -7.57 13.00 11.93
C SER A 88 -8.60 13.69 12.82
N TYR A 89 -9.16 14.79 12.33
CA TYR A 89 -10.30 15.47 12.94
C TYR A 89 -11.64 14.97 12.38
N LEU A 90 -11.60 14.07 11.40
CA LEU A 90 -12.79 13.42 10.88
C LEU A 90 -13.28 12.32 11.82
N PHE A 91 -14.59 12.25 11.96
CA PHE A 91 -15.28 11.17 12.65
C PHE A 91 -15.62 10.09 11.63
N PHE A 92 -14.87 8.99 11.61
CA PHE A 92 -15.15 7.86 10.74
C PHE A 92 -16.32 7.06 11.30
N THR A 93 -17.45 7.06 10.58
CA THR A 93 -18.61 6.24 10.92
C THR A 93 -18.39 4.79 10.52
N GLN A 94 -17.69 4.57 9.41
CA GLN A 94 -17.28 3.25 8.94
C GLN A 94 -16.01 3.35 8.11
N PHE A 95 -15.20 2.29 8.14
CA PHE A 95 -14.10 2.11 7.21
C PHE A 95 -13.80 0.62 7.02
N LYS A 96 -13.19 0.30 5.88
CA LYS A 96 -12.76 -1.03 5.49
C LYS A 96 -11.54 -0.95 4.59
N ALA A 97 -10.58 -1.84 4.82
CA ALA A 97 -9.51 -2.12 3.86
C ALA A 97 -9.60 -3.57 3.35
N GLU A 98 -9.44 -3.73 2.04
CA GLU A 98 -9.47 -5.01 1.34
C GLU A 98 -8.23 -5.15 0.48
N LEU A 99 -7.69 -6.37 0.41
CA LEU A 99 -6.59 -6.72 -0.49
C LEU A 99 -7.12 -7.65 -1.58
N LYS A 100 -6.82 -7.36 -2.85
CA LYS A 100 -6.98 -8.30 -3.96
C LYS A 100 -5.61 -8.88 -4.31
N GLY A 101 -5.59 -10.17 -4.69
CA GLY A 101 -4.35 -10.90 -5.01
C GLY A 101 -3.60 -11.45 -3.80
N ALA A 102 -3.87 -10.96 -2.59
CA ALA A 102 -3.23 -11.44 -1.35
C ALA A 102 -4.26 -11.87 -0.30
N LYS A 103 -3.89 -12.86 0.52
CA LYS A 103 -4.69 -13.31 1.68
C LYS A 103 -4.25 -12.52 2.91
N ILE A 104 -5.15 -11.74 3.50
CA ILE A 104 -4.86 -10.96 4.73
C ILE A 104 -4.35 -11.89 5.84
N GLU A 105 -3.19 -11.58 6.40
CA GLU A 105 -2.61 -12.26 7.56
C GLU A 105 -2.61 -11.36 8.80
N TYR A 106 -2.39 -10.05 8.61
CA TYR A 106 -2.32 -9.09 9.70
C TYR A 106 -3.06 -7.81 9.32
N ALA A 107 -3.77 -7.24 10.29
CA ALA A 107 -4.36 -5.93 10.13
C ALA A 107 -4.43 -5.18 11.47
N ASN A 108 -4.14 -3.88 11.43
CA ASN A 108 -4.10 -3.03 12.60
C ASN A 108 -4.55 -1.61 12.26
N ALA A 109 -5.39 -1.02 13.12
CA ALA A 109 -5.81 0.36 13.02
C ALA A 109 -5.42 1.12 14.29
N PHE A 110 -4.77 2.26 14.11
CA PHE A 110 -4.36 3.16 15.18
C PHE A 110 -5.42 4.24 15.38
N THR A 111 -5.81 4.41 16.63
CA THR A 111 -6.64 5.54 17.08
C THR A 111 -5.90 6.29 18.20
N PRO A 112 -6.06 7.61 18.31
CA PRO A 112 -5.48 8.37 19.41
C PRO A 112 -5.97 7.94 20.81
N ALA A 113 -7.08 7.19 20.89
CA ALA A 113 -7.76 6.86 22.15
C ALA A 113 -7.57 5.41 22.62
N VAL A 114 -7.02 4.50 21.79
CA VAL A 114 -6.87 3.08 22.17
C VAL A 114 -5.53 2.52 21.68
N ILE A 115 -4.70 2.13 22.65
CA ILE A 115 -3.50 1.31 22.48
C ILE A 115 -3.91 -0.01 21.82
N HIS A 116 -3.38 -0.26 20.62
CA HIS A 116 -3.32 -1.56 19.91
C HIS A 116 -4.55 -2.48 20.04
N SER A 117 -5.54 -2.35 19.15
CA SER A 117 -6.57 -3.38 19.00
C SER A 117 -6.34 -4.18 17.72
N PRO A 118 -5.93 -5.46 17.78
CA PRO A 118 -5.85 -6.31 16.59
C PRO A 118 -7.27 -6.62 16.10
N PHE A 119 -7.60 -6.15 14.89
CA PHE A 119 -8.91 -6.41 14.27
C PHE A 119 -8.91 -7.77 13.59
N LEU A 120 -9.93 -8.60 13.85
CA LEU A 120 -10.14 -9.87 13.16
C LEU A 120 -10.66 -9.61 11.75
N ILE A 121 -9.89 -10.07 10.77
CA ILE A 121 -10.05 -10.09 9.30
C ILE A 121 -11.54 -10.27 8.87
N PRO A 122 -12.10 -9.50 7.91
CA PRO A 122 -11.67 -8.22 7.30
C PRO A 122 -11.79 -7.06 8.29
N VAL A 123 -11.02 -5.97 8.10
CA VAL A 123 -11.11 -4.79 8.97
C VAL A 123 -12.40 -4.03 8.68
N THR A 124 -13.53 -4.55 9.10
CA THR A 124 -14.81 -3.85 9.11
C THR A 124 -15.04 -3.32 10.51
N GLN A 125 -15.34 -2.03 10.61
CA GLN A 125 -15.78 -1.41 11.86
C GLN A 125 -16.98 -2.21 12.42
N ARG A 126 -16.87 -2.69 13.67
CA ARG A 126 -18.02 -3.20 14.44
C ARG A 126 -18.58 -2.05 15.26
N ASP A 127 -19.88 -1.82 15.12
CA ASP A 127 -20.60 -0.82 15.90
C ASP A 127 -20.36 -0.99 17.41
N GLY A 128 -19.94 0.10 18.06
CA GLY A 128 -19.84 0.19 19.52
C GLY A 128 -18.47 -0.07 20.18
N LYS A 129 -17.40 -0.42 19.45
CA LYS A 129 -16.06 -0.69 20.05
C LYS A 129 -14.91 0.21 19.59
N PHE A 130 -15.12 1.08 18.60
CA PHE A 130 -14.06 1.91 18.03
C PHE A 130 -14.29 3.39 18.36
N SER A 131 -13.27 4.07 18.90
CA SER A 131 -13.23 5.53 18.92
C SER A 131 -13.08 5.99 17.48
N ALA A 132 -14.06 6.72 16.95
CA ALA A 132 -14.21 7.13 15.55
C ALA A 132 -13.06 7.96 14.94
N GLN A 133 -11.91 8.04 15.60
CA GLN A 133 -10.72 8.78 15.21
C GLN A 133 -9.67 7.80 14.66
N LEU A 134 -9.66 7.60 13.34
CA LEU A 134 -8.65 6.81 12.64
C LEU A 134 -7.45 7.71 12.29
N SER A 135 -6.22 7.25 12.56
CA SER A 135 -5.00 7.96 12.11
C SER A 135 -4.17 7.16 11.13
N LYS A 136 -4.14 5.83 11.30
CA LYS A 136 -3.39 4.91 10.44
C LYS A 136 -4.08 3.55 10.42
N LEU A 137 -4.14 2.93 9.25
CA LEU A 137 -4.57 1.56 9.03
C LEU A 137 -3.47 0.85 8.25
N THR A 138 -3.02 -0.29 8.75
CA THR A 138 -2.05 -1.14 8.06
C THR A 138 -2.64 -2.52 7.91
N VAL A 139 -2.58 -3.07 6.70
CA VAL A 139 -3.03 -4.41 6.35
C VAL A 139 -1.91 -5.09 5.58
N ILE A 140 -1.54 -6.30 6.01
CA ILE A 140 -0.53 -7.12 5.37
C ILE A 140 -1.19 -8.43 4.97
N GLY A 141 -0.99 -8.82 3.72
CA GLY A 141 -1.46 -10.08 3.18
C GLY A 141 -0.33 -10.88 2.57
N ARG A 142 -0.43 -12.19 2.65
CA ARG A 142 0.46 -13.12 1.98
C ARG A 142 0.05 -13.27 0.52
N THR A 143 0.99 -13.12 -0.38
CA THR A 143 0.80 -13.39 -1.81
C THR A 143 0.75 -14.90 -2.00
N ARG A 144 -0.04 -15.38 -2.98
CA ARG A 144 -0.02 -16.80 -3.33
C ARG A 144 0.95 -16.98 -4.50
N HIS A 145 2.15 -17.47 -4.21
CA HIS A 145 2.91 -18.19 -5.24
C HIS A 145 2.29 -19.59 -5.34
N ASP A 146 1.28 -19.74 -6.21
CA ASP A 146 0.93 -21.08 -6.68
C ASP A 146 2.01 -21.47 -7.69
N GLU A 147 3.06 -22.17 -7.22
CA GLU A 147 3.97 -22.88 -8.12
C GLU A 147 3.18 -24.02 -8.79
N LEU A 148 2.79 -23.77 -10.04
CA LEU A 148 2.19 -24.76 -10.94
C LEU A 148 3.27 -25.63 -11.59
#